data_AF-A0A417Y1R9-F1
#
_entry.id   AF-A0A417Y1R9-F1
#
_cell.length_a   1.000
_cell.length_b   1.000
_cell.length_c   1.000
_cell.angle_alpha   90.00
_cell.angle_beta   90.00
_cell.angle_gamma   90.00
#
_symmetry.space_group_name_H-M   'P 1'
#
loop_
_entity.id
_entity.type
_entity.pdbx_description
1 polymer ?
#
loop_
_entity_poly.entity_id
_entity_poly.type
_entity_poly.pdbx_seq_one_letter_code
_entity_poly.pdbx_strand_id
1 'polypeptide(L)'
;MTEDAPSTGSGTPHGRPNDPPAVAPADTTGDRPRTEGPAPAPPPPPAETAIAGAPPPPGGTTTAVMDPPPPPSTPTAPKESGRPGLGMLPIALGVGFLAAAIMTSAYRSRSDGDLDWSNYTVGLGATAVLLLVALAVAVRGSGRVREELVTWTGSIGILGAGIMLGVGLEEIDGSEDWLAYLVGGVVVLLSVVGYAAIRRGAFVVTAILGAGIAYIQLADDVIVDIGDEDDQAIIAAATVAVFVLAVTAIGWLLRTRALSGVVAGVIGVVGINIVLLVLVFQQVFASFFGDLEMLGSDGSDGSDGNDGGTNGSAPPDFDTDVYVILAIAAVLTLVWALAASLTRHSGFTVLAIAMPATVVPTSTFVLMVEHPTWWGVGFAAAGSLLLAAVGLKQVLASKRPSSSPVGPTR
;
A
#
# COMPACT_ATOMS: atom_id res chain seq x y z
N MET A 1 19.64 -61.85 26.82
CA MET A 1 19.81 -62.29 25.43
C MET A 1 19.44 -61.09 24.57
N THR A 2 20.14 -59.94 24.62
CA THR A 2 21.53 -59.62 24.25
C THR A 2 21.86 -60.06 22.82
N GLU A 3 21.67 -59.12 21.88
CA GLU A 3 22.47 -59.05 20.67
C GLU A 3 22.90 -57.60 20.45
N ASP A 4 24.21 -57.49 20.31
CA ASP A 4 25.04 -56.29 20.38
C ASP A 4 25.07 -55.55 19.04
N ALA A 5 25.07 -54.21 19.09
CA ALA A 5 25.49 -53.37 17.98
C ALA A 5 26.88 -52.78 18.28
N PRO A 6 27.81 -52.78 17.31
CA PRO A 6 29.20 -52.43 17.57
C PRO A 6 29.44 -50.92 17.65
N SER A 7 30.17 -50.57 18.71
CA SER A 7 30.91 -49.34 18.92
C SER A 7 31.96 -49.11 17.83
N THR A 8 31.96 -47.92 17.21
CA THR A 8 33.13 -47.34 16.56
C THR A 8 33.42 -45.98 17.17
N GLY A 9 34.40 -45.96 18.06
CA GLY A 9 35.04 -44.72 18.50
C GLY A 9 36.08 -44.24 17.48
N SER A 10 36.20 -42.92 17.35
CA SER A 10 37.46 -42.27 16.95
C SER A 10 37.61 -40.99 17.76
N GLY A 11 38.65 -40.94 18.59
CA GLY A 11 38.98 -39.81 19.43
C GLY A 11 39.67 -38.66 18.69
N THR A 12 39.33 -37.44 19.13
CA THR A 12 40.21 -36.38 19.69
C THR A 12 41.45 -35.88 18.87
N PRO A 13 42.17 -34.80 19.29
CA PRO A 13 41.87 -33.39 18.98
C PRO A 13 43.11 -32.57 18.52
N HIS A 14 42.95 -31.53 17.68
CA HIS A 14 43.95 -30.45 17.46
C HIS A 14 43.19 -29.17 17.05
N GLY A 15 43.26 -28.00 17.73
CA GLY A 15 44.42 -27.13 17.99
C GLY A 15 44.90 -26.52 16.66
N ARG A 16 44.73 -25.24 16.29
CA ARG A 16 45.04 -23.98 16.99
C ARG A 16 44.51 -22.75 16.20
N PRO A 17 44.54 -21.53 16.80
CA PRO A 17 44.00 -20.27 16.27
C PRO A 17 45.00 -19.52 15.36
N ASN A 18 44.50 -18.73 14.41
CA ASN A 18 45.26 -17.68 13.72
C ASN A 18 44.31 -16.55 13.28
N ASP A 19 44.41 -15.40 13.97
CA ASP A 19 43.91 -14.10 13.51
C ASP A 19 44.82 -13.54 12.36
N PRO A 20 44.66 -12.28 11.89
CA PRO A 20 44.10 -11.94 10.60
C PRO A 20 45.15 -11.30 9.65
N PRO A 21 44.84 -11.04 8.37
CA PRO A 21 45.59 -10.04 7.62
C PRO A 21 45.00 -8.65 7.88
N ALA A 22 45.80 -7.84 8.57
CA ALA A 22 45.69 -6.40 8.62
C ALA A 22 45.86 -5.79 7.22
N VAL A 23 44.92 -4.97 6.78
CA VAL A 23 45.10 -4.06 5.64
C VAL A 23 45.23 -2.65 6.20
N ALA A 24 46.40 -2.07 5.92
CA ALA A 24 46.83 -0.73 6.32
C ALA A 24 46.07 0.38 5.55
N PRO A 25 46.12 1.62 6.05
CA PRO A 25 45.18 2.69 5.70
C PRO A 25 45.54 3.38 4.39
N ALA A 26 44.54 3.65 3.56
CA ALA A 26 44.68 4.61 2.49
C ALA A 26 44.52 6.03 3.05
N ASP A 27 45.63 6.74 3.11
CA ASP A 27 45.69 8.20 3.08
C ASP A 27 44.93 8.72 1.85
N THR A 28 43.87 9.49 2.06
CA THR A 28 43.49 10.56 1.14
C THR A 28 43.12 11.80 1.95
N THR A 29 44.15 12.60 2.14
CA THR A 29 44.09 14.03 2.43
C THR A 29 43.19 14.74 1.42
N GLY A 30 42.28 15.57 1.94
CA GLY A 30 41.79 16.80 1.31
C GLY A 30 40.87 16.67 0.09
N ASP A 31 39.57 16.91 0.30
CA ASP A 31 38.99 18.10 -0.33
C ASP A 31 37.68 18.53 0.33
N ARG A 32 37.50 19.85 0.43
CA ARG A 32 36.35 20.51 1.06
C ARG A 32 35.07 20.27 0.23
N PRO A 33 33.88 20.22 0.85
CA PRO A 33 32.64 20.32 0.10
C PRO A 33 32.53 21.72 -0.52
N ARG A 34 32.55 21.76 -1.86
CA ARG A 34 32.16 22.91 -2.68
C ARG A 34 30.74 23.34 -2.30
N THR A 35 30.60 24.57 -1.83
CA THR A 35 29.33 25.30 -1.83
C THR A 35 28.91 25.54 -3.27
N GLU A 36 27.89 24.82 -3.74
CA GLU A 36 27.22 25.11 -5.01
C GLU A 36 26.50 26.46 -4.89
N GLY A 37 27.09 27.50 -5.50
CA GLY A 37 26.38 28.74 -5.80
C GLY A 37 25.34 28.53 -6.92
N PRO A 38 24.35 29.43 -7.05
CA PRO A 38 23.32 29.33 -8.09
C PRO A 38 23.94 29.36 -9.48
N ALA A 39 23.46 28.45 -10.34
CA ALA A 39 23.92 28.30 -11.73
C ALA A 39 23.78 29.62 -12.51
N PRO A 40 24.75 29.99 -13.37
CA PRO A 40 24.64 31.17 -14.23
C PRO A 40 23.50 31.01 -15.23
N ALA A 41 22.78 32.10 -15.49
CA ALA A 41 21.74 32.13 -16.52
C ALA A 41 22.32 31.76 -17.91
N PRO A 42 21.56 31.05 -18.76
CA PRO A 42 21.99 30.72 -20.10
C PRO A 42 22.23 32.00 -20.93
N PRO A 43 23.23 32.01 -21.83
CA PRO A 43 23.52 33.16 -22.67
C PRO A 43 22.34 33.45 -23.60
N PRO A 44 22.08 34.74 -23.93
CA PRO A 44 21.04 35.10 -24.88
C PRO A 44 21.32 34.49 -26.26
N PRO A 45 20.28 34.14 -27.03
CA PRO A 45 20.45 33.60 -28.37
C PRO A 45 21.21 34.60 -29.27
N PRO A 46 22.03 34.12 -30.21
CA PRO A 46 22.79 34.98 -31.10
C PRO A 46 21.84 35.88 -31.91
N ALA A 47 22.10 37.18 -31.87
CA ALA A 47 21.43 38.14 -32.73
C ALA A 47 21.77 37.79 -34.19
N GLU A 48 20.75 37.38 -34.94
CA GLU A 48 20.82 37.21 -36.39
C GLU A 48 21.30 38.53 -37.00
N THR A 49 22.55 38.53 -37.47
CA THR A 49 23.12 39.67 -38.17
C THR A 49 22.49 39.66 -39.55
N ALA A 50 21.54 40.57 -39.78
CA ALA A 50 20.89 40.74 -41.07
C ALA A 50 21.96 40.94 -42.17
N ILE A 51 21.97 40.05 -43.16
CA ILE A 51 22.83 40.15 -44.33
C ILE A 51 22.42 41.41 -45.10
N ALA A 52 23.30 42.42 -45.09
CA ALA A 52 23.20 43.59 -45.95
C ALA A 52 23.48 43.17 -47.41
N GLY A 53 22.43 43.10 -48.25
CA GLY A 53 22.64 42.80 -49.67
C GLY A 53 21.43 42.45 -50.54
N ALA A 54 20.19 42.74 -50.13
CA ALA A 54 19.03 42.56 -51.01
C ALA A 54 18.64 43.88 -51.71
N PRO A 55 18.45 43.90 -53.04
CA PRO A 55 18.05 45.10 -53.77
C PRO A 55 16.59 45.50 -53.46
N PRO A 56 16.27 46.81 -53.49
CA PRO A 56 14.94 47.28 -53.11
C PRO A 56 13.88 46.93 -54.17
N PRO A 57 12.66 46.53 -53.78
CA PRO A 57 11.55 46.42 -54.70
C PRO A 57 11.03 47.82 -55.11
N PRO A 58 10.53 47.97 -56.35
CA PRO A 58 10.04 49.26 -56.84
C PRO A 58 8.69 49.61 -56.21
N GLY A 59 8.51 50.91 -55.99
CA GLY A 59 7.48 51.49 -55.14
C GLY A 59 6.03 51.26 -55.56
N GLY A 60 5.15 51.38 -54.57
CA GLY A 60 3.71 51.38 -54.73
C GLY A 60 2.98 51.64 -53.42
N THR A 61 2.64 52.91 -53.20
CA THR A 61 1.39 53.43 -52.57
C THR A 61 0.92 52.99 -51.17
N THR A 62 0.45 54.02 -50.46
CA THR A 62 -0.40 54.07 -49.24
C THR A 62 0.26 53.87 -47.88
N THR A 63 0.38 55.00 -47.19
CA THR A 63 0.51 55.13 -45.74
C THR A 63 -0.67 54.45 -45.04
N ALA A 64 -0.49 53.20 -44.62
CA ALA A 64 -1.24 52.64 -43.50
C ALA A 64 -0.31 52.66 -42.29
N VAL A 65 -0.63 53.50 -41.31
CA VAL A 65 -0.08 53.40 -39.96
C VAL A 65 -0.53 52.04 -39.44
N MET A 66 0.34 51.03 -39.55
CA MET A 66 0.14 49.77 -38.85
C MET A 66 0.38 50.03 -37.37
N ASP A 67 -0.69 50.00 -36.59
CA ASP A 67 -0.55 49.80 -35.15
C ASP A 67 0.30 48.53 -34.93
N PRO A 68 1.28 48.58 -34.01
CA PRO A 68 2.10 47.42 -33.72
C PRO A 68 1.21 46.26 -33.28
N PRO A 69 1.50 45.01 -33.73
CA PRO A 69 0.71 43.85 -33.35
C PRO A 69 0.62 43.77 -31.82
N PRO A 70 -0.56 43.44 -31.27
CA PRO A 70 -0.71 43.31 -29.83
C PRO A 70 0.32 42.29 -29.32
N PRO A 71 1.02 42.58 -28.20
CA PRO A 71 2.00 41.65 -27.67
C PRO A 71 1.34 40.28 -27.47
N PRO A 72 2.05 39.17 -27.77
CA PRO A 72 1.51 37.83 -27.60
C PRO A 72 0.97 37.70 -26.19
N SER A 73 -0.29 37.25 -26.07
CA SER A 73 -0.96 37.05 -24.80
C SER A 73 -0.03 36.27 -23.90
N THR A 74 0.42 36.90 -22.81
CA THR A 74 1.24 36.23 -21.80
C THR A 74 0.51 34.94 -21.43
N PRO A 75 1.16 33.76 -21.46
CA PRO A 75 0.51 32.51 -21.06
C PRO A 75 -0.03 32.74 -19.65
N THR A 76 -1.34 32.80 -19.53
CA THR A 76 -2.00 32.99 -18.25
C THR A 76 -1.62 31.76 -17.44
N ALA A 77 -0.67 31.92 -16.53
CA ALA A 77 -0.29 30.86 -15.60
C ALA A 77 -1.61 30.30 -15.03
N PRO A 78 -1.82 28.96 -15.07
CA PRO A 78 -3.07 28.38 -14.62
C PRO A 78 -3.33 28.91 -13.21
N LYS A 79 -4.45 29.63 -13.05
CA LYS A 79 -4.90 30.10 -11.75
C LYS A 79 -4.94 28.89 -10.84
N GLU A 80 -3.93 28.73 -9.98
CA GLU A 80 -4.00 27.80 -8.87
C GLU A 80 -5.16 28.28 -8.01
N SER A 81 -6.32 27.64 -8.21
CA SER A 81 -7.52 27.91 -7.44
C SER A 81 -7.21 27.57 -5.98
N GLY A 82 -6.93 28.62 -5.21
CA GLY A 82 -6.56 28.56 -3.82
C GLY A 82 -7.65 27.90 -2.97
N ARG A 83 -7.29 26.77 -2.37
CA ARG A 83 -7.41 26.48 -0.93
C ARG A 83 -6.63 25.18 -0.63
N PRO A 84 -6.00 25.05 0.56
CA PRO A 84 -5.27 23.85 0.95
C PRO A 84 -6.13 22.59 0.88
N GLY A 85 -5.52 21.47 0.45
CA GLY A 85 -6.13 20.21 0.04
C GLY A 85 -6.72 19.35 1.16
N LEU A 86 -7.49 19.92 2.09
CA LEU A 86 -8.18 19.22 3.18
C LEU A 86 -9.19 18.16 2.71
N GLY A 87 -9.53 18.12 1.41
CA GLY A 87 -10.39 17.09 0.84
C GLY A 87 -9.76 15.69 0.82
N MET A 88 -8.42 15.57 0.75
CA MET A 88 -7.73 14.27 0.65
C MET A 88 -7.78 13.46 1.94
N LEU A 89 -7.71 14.12 3.10
CA LEU A 89 -7.66 13.46 4.41
C LEU A 89 -8.88 12.56 4.67
N PRO A 90 -10.13 13.04 4.57
CA PRO A 90 -11.30 12.19 4.81
C PRO A 90 -11.48 11.10 3.74
N ILE A 91 -10.96 11.31 2.52
CA ILE A 91 -10.97 10.30 1.46
C ILE A 91 -10.01 9.16 1.83
N ALA A 92 -8.76 9.48 2.18
CA ALA A 92 -7.75 8.49 2.53
C ALA A 92 -8.19 7.65 3.73
N LEU A 93 -8.70 8.29 4.79
CA LEU A 93 -9.22 7.60 5.97
C LEU A 93 -10.48 6.78 5.64
N GLY A 94 -11.40 7.35 4.86
CA GLY A 94 -12.64 6.66 4.48
C GLY A 94 -12.37 5.39 3.69
N VAL A 95 -11.47 5.48 2.70
CA VAL A 95 -11.03 4.33 1.90
C VAL A 95 -10.21 3.35 2.74
N GLY A 96 -9.32 3.85 3.62
CA GLY A 96 -8.52 3.01 4.52
C GLY A 96 -9.36 2.18 5.48
N PHE A 97 -10.42 2.75 6.07
CA PHE A 97 -11.33 2.00 6.94
C PHE A 97 -12.17 0.98 6.18
N LEU A 98 -12.65 1.31 4.97
CA LEU A 98 -13.35 0.34 4.13
C LEU A 98 -12.40 -0.79 3.69
N ALA A 99 -11.15 -0.47 3.35
CA ALA A 99 -10.13 -1.47 3.05
C ALA A 99 -9.84 -2.39 4.25
N ALA A 100 -9.74 -1.82 5.47
CA ALA A 100 -9.60 -2.60 6.69
C ALA A 100 -10.80 -3.54 6.90
N ALA A 101 -12.02 -3.06 6.71
CA ALA A 101 -13.22 -3.89 6.81
C ALA A 101 -13.20 -5.05 5.79
N ILE A 102 -12.78 -4.79 4.55
CA ILE A 102 -12.63 -5.82 3.51
C ILE A 102 -11.59 -6.86 3.92
N MET A 103 -10.41 -6.43 4.38
CA MET A 103 -9.34 -7.36 4.75
C MET A 103 -9.71 -8.18 5.98
N THR A 104 -10.26 -7.54 7.04
CA THR A 104 -10.73 -8.26 8.22
C THR A 104 -11.83 -9.27 7.88
N SER A 105 -12.78 -8.87 7.03
CA SER A 105 -13.81 -9.77 6.50
C SER A 105 -13.19 -10.96 5.76
N ALA A 106 -12.28 -10.70 4.82
CA ALA A 106 -11.66 -11.74 3.99
C ALA A 106 -10.94 -12.80 4.84
N TYR A 107 -10.15 -12.35 5.82
CA TYR A 107 -9.40 -13.25 6.70
C TYR A 107 -10.29 -14.04 7.66
N ARG A 108 -11.47 -13.52 8.02
CA ARG A 108 -12.36 -14.15 9.01
C ARG A 108 -13.48 -14.96 8.37
N SER A 109 -13.81 -14.71 7.12
CA SER A 109 -14.88 -15.42 6.41
C SER A 109 -14.62 -16.91 6.21
N ARG A 110 -13.37 -17.38 6.35
CA ARG A 110 -12.97 -18.78 6.13
C ARG A 110 -12.15 -19.37 7.28
N SER A 111 -12.12 -18.73 8.45
CA SER A 111 -11.27 -19.20 9.57
C SER A 111 -11.61 -20.61 10.06
N ASP A 112 -12.87 -21.01 9.90
CA ASP A 112 -13.41 -22.26 10.44
C ASP A 112 -13.62 -23.32 9.34
N GLY A 113 -13.09 -23.07 8.13
CA GLY A 113 -13.26 -23.91 6.94
C GLY A 113 -14.52 -23.58 6.13
N ASP A 114 -15.64 -23.38 6.81
CA ASP A 114 -16.90 -22.97 6.18
C ASP A 114 -16.97 -21.45 5.93
N LEU A 115 -17.77 -21.03 4.95
CA LEU A 115 -18.00 -19.61 4.67
C LEU A 115 -18.89 -18.97 5.73
N ASP A 116 -18.30 -18.12 6.59
CA ASP A 116 -19.07 -17.26 7.49
C ASP A 116 -19.69 -16.07 6.72
N TRP A 117 -20.97 -16.24 6.39
CA TRP A 117 -21.79 -15.22 5.73
C TRP A 117 -21.85 -13.88 6.48
N SER A 118 -21.72 -13.88 7.81
CA SER A 118 -21.79 -12.66 8.61
C SER A 118 -20.59 -11.77 8.33
N ASN A 119 -19.38 -12.36 8.35
CA ASN A 119 -18.16 -11.65 7.97
C ASN A 119 -18.15 -11.35 6.47
N TYR A 120 -18.54 -12.31 5.62
CA TYR A 120 -18.44 -12.18 4.17
C TYR A 120 -19.31 -11.03 3.62
N THR A 121 -20.54 -10.90 4.13
CA THR A 121 -21.45 -9.82 3.72
C THR A 121 -20.96 -8.43 4.13
N VAL A 122 -20.20 -8.30 5.22
CA VAL A 122 -19.56 -7.02 5.62
C VAL A 122 -18.50 -6.62 4.60
N GLY A 123 -17.65 -7.56 4.16
CA GLY A 123 -16.64 -7.31 3.13
C GLY A 123 -17.24 -6.98 1.76
N LEU A 124 -18.29 -7.71 1.35
CA LEU A 124 -19.06 -7.39 0.16
C LEU A 124 -19.71 -6.01 0.26
N GLY A 125 -20.30 -5.66 1.40
CA GLY A 125 -20.90 -4.36 1.65
C GLY A 125 -19.88 -3.22 1.54
N ALA A 126 -18.72 -3.37 2.18
CA ALA A 126 -17.64 -2.38 2.12
C ALA A 126 -17.11 -2.21 0.68
N THR A 127 -16.93 -3.31 -0.04
CA THR A 127 -16.53 -3.32 -1.46
C THR A 127 -17.58 -2.62 -2.33
N ALA A 128 -18.85 -2.94 -2.14
CA ALA A 128 -19.95 -2.32 -2.86
C ALA A 128 -20.02 -0.81 -2.60
N VAL A 129 -19.82 -0.36 -1.36
CA VAL A 129 -19.75 1.07 -1.03
C VAL A 129 -18.64 1.77 -1.82
N LEU A 130 -17.43 1.21 -1.85
CA LEU A 130 -16.31 1.80 -2.61
C LEU A 130 -16.63 1.92 -4.10
N LEU A 131 -17.15 0.85 -4.70
CA LEU A 131 -17.50 0.83 -6.13
C LEU A 131 -18.67 1.76 -6.46
N LEU A 132 -19.71 1.80 -5.62
CA LEU A 132 -20.87 2.69 -5.81
C LEU A 132 -20.48 4.16 -5.62
N VAL A 133 -19.62 4.48 -4.65
CA VAL A 133 -19.10 5.84 -4.50
C VAL A 133 -18.26 6.23 -5.72
N ALA A 134 -17.37 5.35 -6.18
CA ALA A 134 -16.58 5.58 -7.39
C ALA A 134 -17.49 5.88 -8.60
N LEU A 135 -18.50 5.03 -8.83
CA LEU A 135 -19.44 5.18 -9.94
C LEU A 135 -20.28 6.45 -9.81
N ALA A 136 -20.85 6.72 -8.63
CA ALA A 136 -21.69 7.88 -8.39
C ALA A 136 -20.92 9.20 -8.60
N VAL A 137 -19.68 9.27 -8.11
CA VAL A 137 -18.82 10.45 -8.29
C VAL A 137 -18.32 10.56 -9.73
N ALA A 138 -18.08 9.44 -10.43
CA ALA A 138 -17.72 9.44 -11.84
C ALA A 138 -18.82 10.08 -12.70
N VAL A 139 -20.08 9.76 -12.43
CA VAL A 139 -21.27 10.23 -13.19
C VAL A 139 -21.69 11.65 -12.79
N ARG A 140 -21.67 11.99 -11.49
CA ARG A 140 -22.26 13.25 -10.99
C ARG A 140 -21.26 14.31 -10.54
N GLY A 141 -20.01 13.94 -10.28
CA GLY A 141 -19.01 14.88 -9.79
C GLY A 141 -18.41 15.73 -10.91
N SER A 142 -17.72 16.80 -10.53
CA SER A 142 -16.83 17.55 -11.42
C SER A 142 -15.59 18.03 -10.66
N GLY A 143 -14.50 18.28 -11.39
CA GLY A 143 -13.25 18.81 -10.84
C GLY A 143 -12.32 17.78 -10.20
N ARG A 144 -11.25 18.29 -9.56
CA ARG A 144 -10.12 17.50 -9.07
C ARG A 144 -10.47 16.52 -7.94
N VAL A 145 -11.32 16.94 -7.01
CA VAL A 145 -11.73 16.06 -5.88
C VAL A 145 -12.55 14.87 -6.37
N ARG A 146 -13.29 15.01 -7.49
CA ARG A 146 -13.91 13.88 -8.17
C ARG A 146 -12.85 12.89 -8.64
N GLU A 147 -11.82 13.36 -9.34
CA GLU A 147 -10.79 12.46 -9.87
C GLU A 147 -10.10 11.68 -8.75
N GLU A 148 -9.77 12.35 -7.65
CA GLU A 148 -9.15 11.72 -6.47
C GLU A 148 -10.10 10.71 -5.81
N LEU A 149 -11.37 11.06 -5.59
CA LEU A 149 -12.38 10.14 -5.04
C LEU A 149 -12.52 8.89 -5.90
N VAL A 150 -12.80 9.06 -7.19
CA VAL A 150 -13.07 7.93 -8.09
C VAL A 150 -11.83 7.05 -8.25
N THR A 151 -10.64 7.66 -8.28
CA THR A 151 -9.39 6.91 -8.38
C THR A 151 -9.19 6.01 -7.17
N TRP A 152 -9.21 6.56 -5.95
CA TRP A 152 -8.91 5.79 -4.74
C TRP A 152 -10.03 4.81 -4.35
N THR A 153 -11.29 5.24 -4.44
CA THR A 153 -12.43 4.36 -4.16
C THR A 153 -12.56 3.27 -5.22
N GLY A 154 -12.33 3.61 -6.49
CA GLY A 154 -12.35 2.66 -7.59
C GLY A 154 -11.22 1.63 -7.50
N SER A 155 -9.96 2.06 -7.33
CA SER A 155 -8.82 1.15 -7.29
C SER A 155 -8.89 0.18 -6.12
N ILE A 156 -9.28 0.65 -4.93
CA ILE A 156 -9.40 -0.19 -3.73
C ILE A 156 -10.66 -1.04 -3.79
N GLY A 157 -11.77 -0.51 -4.33
CA GLY A 157 -12.99 -1.29 -4.56
C GLY A 157 -12.78 -2.45 -5.54
N ILE A 158 -11.96 -2.27 -6.58
CA ILE A 158 -11.60 -3.33 -7.52
C ILE A 158 -10.76 -4.41 -6.84
N LEU A 159 -9.78 -4.03 -6.00
CA LEU A 159 -9.02 -5.00 -5.20
C LEU A 159 -9.94 -5.77 -4.25
N GLY A 160 -10.82 -5.05 -3.54
CA GLY A 160 -11.81 -5.67 -2.65
C GLY A 160 -12.73 -6.64 -3.38
N ALA A 161 -13.16 -6.32 -4.60
CA ALA A 161 -13.96 -7.20 -5.43
C ALA A 161 -13.19 -8.49 -5.80
N GLY A 162 -11.92 -8.38 -6.16
CA GLY A 162 -11.06 -9.54 -6.40
C GLY A 162 -10.92 -10.42 -5.15
N ILE A 163 -10.60 -9.81 -4.01
CA ILE A 163 -10.43 -10.52 -2.73
C ILE A 163 -11.72 -11.24 -2.32
N MET A 164 -12.86 -10.54 -2.34
CA MET A 164 -14.15 -11.12 -1.96
C MET A 164 -14.59 -12.22 -2.94
N LEU A 165 -14.29 -12.06 -4.23
CA LEU A 165 -14.55 -13.11 -5.20
C LEU A 165 -13.71 -14.36 -4.92
N GLY A 166 -12.45 -14.21 -4.53
CA GLY A 166 -11.59 -15.32 -4.08
C GLY A 166 -12.22 -16.06 -2.91
N VAL A 167 -12.49 -15.35 -1.81
CA VAL A 167 -13.10 -15.91 -0.59
C VAL A 167 -14.43 -16.62 -0.87
N GLY A 168 -15.27 -16.05 -1.75
CA GLY A 168 -16.59 -16.59 -2.06
C GLY A 168 -16.58 -17.87 -2.90
N LEU A 169 -15.54 -18.10 -3.70
CA LEU A 169 -15.47 -19.22 -4.66
C LEU A 169 -14.52 -20.35 -4.24
N GLU A 170 -13.76 -20.17 -3.16
CA GLU A 170 -12.77 -21.13 -2.63
C GLU A 170 -13.30 -22.55 -2.38
N GLU A 171 -14.60 -22.72 -2.10
CA GLU A 171 -15.22 -24.02 -1.77
C GLU A 171 -15.64 -24.84 -2.99
N ILE A 172 -15.48 -24.32 -4.21
CA ILE A 172 -15.80 -25.10 -5.41
C ILE A 172 -14.68 -26.13 -5.57
N ASP A 173 -14.96 -27.40 -5.27
CA ASP A 173 -14.03 -28.53 -5.40
C ASP A 173 -13.22 -28.43 -6.72
N GLY A 174 -11.88 -28.36 -6.61
CA GLY A 174 -10.97 -28.18 -7.76
C GLY A 174 -10.80 -26.74 -8.24
N SER A 175 -11.14 -25.73 -7.41
CA SER A 175 -11.02 -24.32 -7.78
C SER A 175 -9.66 -23.68 -7.54
N GLU A 176 -8.78 -24.32 -6.77
CA GLU A 176 -7.48 -23.76 -6.36
C GLU A 176 -6.65 -23.30 -7.57
N ASP A 177 -6.58 -24.11 -8.61
CA ASP A 177 -5.73 -23.84 -9.79
C ASP A 177 -6.25 -22.68 -10.66
N TRP A 178 -7.58 -22.52 -10.78
CA TRP A 178 -8.15 -21.54 -11.71
C TRP A 178 -8.63 -20.24 -11.03
N LEU A 179 -8.88 -20.28 -9.73
CA LEU A 179 -9.44 -19.17 -8.96
C LEU A 179 -8.50 -17.97 -8.94
N ALA A 180 -7.19 -18.20 -8.76
CA ALA A 180 -6.20 -17.11 -8.78
C ALA A 180 -6.15 -16.39 -10.13
N TYR A 181 -6.30 -17.11 -11.25
CA TYR A 181 -6.43 -16.50 -12.58
C TYR A 181 -7.73 -15.72 -12.73
N LEU A 182 -8.85 -16.22 -12.22
CA LEU A 182 -10.13 -15.50 -12.24
C LEU A 182 -10.03 -14.21 -11.44
N VAL A 183 -9.55 -14.29 -10.20
CA VAL A 183 -9.38 -13.14 -9.30
C VAL A 183 -8.45 -12.11 -9.93
N GLY A 184 -7.25 -12.53 -10.34
CA GLY A 184 -6.26 -11.67 -10.99
C GLY A 184 -6.80 -11.05 -12.28
N GLY A 185 -7.46 -11.85 -13.12
CA GLY A 185 -8.08 -11.42 -14.37
C GLY A 185 -9.20 -10.40 -14.18
N VAL A 186 -10.10 -10.60 -13.20
CA VAL A 186 -11.16 -9.65 -12.85
C VAL A 186 -10.56 -8.32 -12.36
N VAL A 187 -9.55 -8.37 -11.49
CA VAL A 187 -8.86 -7.17 -10.99
C VAL A 187 -8.20 -6.41 -12.15
N VAL A 188 -7.51 -7.10 -13.06
CA VAL A 188 -6.89 -6.50 -14.25
C VAL A 188 -7.95 -5.88 -15.16
N LEU A 189 -9.01 -6.61 -15.50
CA LEU A 189 -10.06 -6.16 -16.42
C LEU A 189 -10.75 -4.89 -15.88
N LEU A 190 -11.19 -4.92 -14.62
CA LEU A 190 -11.82 -3.76 -14.00
C LEU A 190 -10.85 -2.57 -13.89
N SER A 191 -9.57 -2.84 -13.63
CA SER A 191 -8.54 -1.79 -13.59
C SER A 191 -8.29 -1.15 -14.94
N VAL A 192 -8.31 -1.92 -16.03
CA VAL A 192 -8.22 -1.40 -17.41
C VAL A 192 -9.41 -0.50 -17.71
N VAL A 193 -10.63 -0.92 -17.33
CA VAL A 193 -11.85 -0.09 -17.48
C VAL A 193 -11.73 1.22 -16.68
N GLY A 194 -11.29 1.14 -15.42
CA GLY A 194 -11.05 2.31 -14.56
C GLY A 194 -9.99 3.25 -15.13
N TYR A 195 -8.89 2.70 -15.65
CA TYR A 195 -7.84 3.46 -16.32
C TYR A 195 -8.34 4.12 -17.60
N ALA A 196 -9.10 3.42 -18.43
CA ALA A 196 -9.68 3.99 -19.65
C ALA A 196 -10.61 5.18 -19.35
N ALA A 197 -11.34 5.12 -18.22
CA ALA A 197 -12.27 6.16 -17.80
C ALA A 197 -11.59 7.42 -17.22
N ILE A 198 -10.46 7.29 -16.50
CA ILE A 198 -9.90 8.39 -15.67
C ILE A 198 -8.43 8.67 -15.96
N ARG A 199 -7.72 7.73 -16.58
CA ARG A 199 -6.29 7.82 -16.96
C ARG A 199 -5.36 8.13 -15.79
N ARG A 200 -5.54 7.42 -14.67
CA ARG A 200 -4.77 7.61 -13.42
C ARG A 200 -3.93 6.40 -13.07
N GLY A 201 -2.71 6.66 -12.56
CA GLY A 201 -1.73 5.62 -12.26
C GLY A 201 -2.16 4.61 -11.19
N ALA A 202 -3.10 4.94 -10.29
CA ALA A 202 -3.55 3.99 -9.26
C ALA A 202 -4.16 2.72 -9.87
N PHE A 203 -4.94 2.85 -10.96
CA PHE A 203 -5.50 1.69 -11.67
C PHE A 203 -4.41 0.85 -12.33
N VAL A 204 -3.31 1.46 -12.78
CA VAL A 204 -2.16 0.71 -13.33
C VAL A 204 -1.52 -0.13 -12.23
N VAL A 205 -1.32 0.45 -11.04
CA VAL A 205 -0.78 -0.28 -9.88
C VAL A 205 -1.72 -1.43 -9.49
N THR A 206 -3.04 -1.19 -9.44
CA THR A 206 -4.01 -2.25 -9.18
C THR A 206 -3.99 -3.35 -10.24
N ALA A 207 -3.86 -3.01 -11.52
CA ALA A 207 -3.71 -3.99 -12.59
C ALA A 207 -2.43 -4.81 -12.43
N ILE A 208 -1.30 -4.19 -12.05
CA ILE A 208 -0.04 -4.90 -11.79
C ILE A 208 -0.20 -5.85 -10.61
N LEU A 209 -0.89 -5.44 -9.54
CA LEU A 209 -1.18 -6.32 -8.40
C LEU A 209 -2.06 -7.51 -8.81
N GLY A 210 -3.14 -7.28 -9.58
CA GLY A 210 -3.98 -8.35 -10.11
C GLY A 210 -3.21 -9.31 -11.02
N ALA A 211 -2.35 -8.78 -11.90
CA ALA A 211 -1.47 -9.59 -12.74
C ALA A 211 -0.44 -10.38 -11.91
N GLY A 212 0.05 -9.80 -10.82
CA GLY A 212 0.94 -10.47 -9.87
C GLY A 212 0.29 -11.69 -9.22
N ILE A 213 -1.00 -11.61 -8.86
CA ILE A 213 -1.76 -12.76 -8.33
C ILE A 213 -1.81 -13.89 -9.36
N ALA A 214 -2.19 -13.58 -10.60
CA ALA A 214 -2.21 -14.57 -11.68
C ALA A 214 -0.81 -15.13 -12.00
N TYR A 215 0.23 -14.32 -11.86
CA TYR A 215 1.61 -14.74 -12.08
C TYR A 215 2.11 -15.70 -10.99
N ILE A 216 1.74 -15.49 -9.72
CA ILE A 216 2.11 -16.41 -8.63
C ILE A 216 1.51 -17.79 -8.89
N GLN A 217 0.24 -17.86 -9.30
CA GLN A 217 -0.38 -19.13 -9.69
C GLN A 217 0.32 -19.76 -10.89
N LEU A 218 0.60 -18.98 -11.94
CA LEU A 218 1.32 -19.47 -13.11
C LEU A 218 2.71 -20.01 -12.76
N ALA A 219 3.39 -19.38 -11.81
CA ALA A 219 4.67 -19.87 -11.34
C ALA A 219 4.50 -21.19 -10.60
N ASP A 220 3.49 -21.34 -9.75
CA ASP A 220 3.21 -22.58 -9.03
C ASP A 220 2.89 -23.73 -9.99
N ASP A 221 1.95 -23.50 -10.92
CA ASP A 221 1.56 -24.49 -11.95
C ASP A 221 2.75 -24.96 -12.79
N VAL A 222 3.67 -24.04 -13.13
CA VAL A 222 4.85 -24.35 -13.97
C VAL A 222 5.99 -24.97 -13.16
N ILE A 223 6.17 -24.60 -11.89
CA ILE A 223 7.26 -25.10 -11.03
C ILE A 223 6.96 -26.53 -10.56
N VAL A 224 5.70 -26.82 -10.20
CA VAL A 224 5.27 -28.15 -9.76
C VAL A 224 5.40 -29.19 -10.88
N ASP A 225 5.28 -28.79 -12.15
CA ASP A 225 5.39 -29.69 -13.31
C ASP A 225 6.85 -29.94 -13.78
N ILE A 226 7.85 -29.19 -13.25
CA ILE A 226 9.20 -29.14 -13.85
C ILE A 226 10.36 -29.71 -12.98
N GLY A 227 10.24 -29.92 -11.66
CA GLY A 227 11.44 -30.21 -10.84
C GLY A 227 11.31 -31.17 -9.65
N ASP A 228 12.27 -32.09 -9.54
CA ASP A 228 12.65 -32.79 -8.31
C ASP A 228 12.96 -31.78 -7.19
N GLU A 229 12.63 -32.12 -5.94
CA GLU A 229 12.45 -31.26 -4.74
C GLU A 229 13.65 -30.37 -4.31
N ASP A 230 14.82 -30.44 -4.96
CA ASP A 230 16.06 -29.83 -4.45
C ASP A 230 16.38 -28.40 -4.96
N ASP A 231 15.64 -27.83 -5.93
CA ASP A 231 15.95 -26.50 -6.51
C ASP A 231 14.85 -25.42 -6.33
N GLN A 232 13.72 -25.74 -5.69
CA GLN A 232 12.58 -24.81 -5.53
C GLN A 232 12.94 -23.54 -4.73
N ALA A 233 13.87 -23.66 -3.77
CA ALA A 233 14.31 -22.55 -2.95
C ALA A 233 15.12 -21.49 -3.74
N ILE A 234 15.85 -21.88 -4.78
CA ILE A 234 16.71 -20.97 -5.56
C ILE A 234 15.88 -20.14 -6.55
N ILE A 235 14.82 -20.72 -7.11
CA ILE A 235 13.93 -20.04 -8.07
C ILE A 235 12.99 -19.07 -7.34
N ALA A 236 12.47 -19.43 -6.17
CA ALA A 236 11.73 -18.51 -5.30
C ALA A 236 12.60 -17.31 -4.87
N ALA A 237 13.86 -17.57 -4.49
CA ALA A 237 14.83 -16.54 -4.14
C ALA A 237 15.17 -15.61 -5.33
N ALA A 238 15.32 -16.16 -6.55
CA ALA A 238 15.57 -15.37 -7.76
C ALA A 238 14.37 -14.48 -8.14
N THR A 239 13.14 -14.96 -7.94
CA THR A 239 11.92 -14.22 -8.28
C THR A 239 11.70 -13.04 -7.33
N VAL A 240 11.94 -13.24 -6.04
CA VAL A 240 11.98 -12.17 -5.03
C VAL A 240 13.13 -11.18 -5.33
N ALA A 241 14.30 -11.68 -5.74
CA ALA A 241 15.44 -10.83 -6.10
C ALA A 241 15.16 -9.93 -7.32
N VAL A 242 14.49 -10.44 -8.36
CA VAL A 242 14.08 -9.65 -9.54
C VAL A 242 13.04 -8.58 -9.15
N PHE A 243 12.09 -8.91 -8.27
CA PHE A 243 11.12 -7.94 -7.75
C PHE A 243 11.79 -6.82 -6.94
N VAL A 244 12.71 -7.17 -6.05
CA VAL A 244 13.52 -6.22 -5.26
C VAL A 244 14.38 -5.34 -6.16
N LEU A 245 14.99 -5.89 -7.22
CA LEU A 245 15.77 -5.13 -8.19
C LEU A 245 14.90 -4.17 -9.03
N ALA A 246 13.68 -4.55 -9.39
CA ALA A 246 12.74 -3.67 -10.08
C ALA A 246 12.30 -2.49 -9.19
N VAL A 247 11.98 -2.75 -7.92
CA VAL A 247 11.64 -1.69 -6.93
C VAL A 247 12.85 -0.77 -6.67
N THR A 248 14.06 -1.32 -6.62
CA THR A 248 15.31 -0.57 -6.44
C THR A 248 15.64 0.31 -7.66
N ALA A 249 15.40 -0.17 -8.89
CA ALA A 249 15.55 0.61 -10.11
C ALA A 249 14.55 1.79 -10.20
N ILE A 250 13.31 1.59 -9.72
CA ILE A 250 12.29 2.64 -9.65
C ILE A 250 12.66 3.71 -8.59
N GLY A 251 13.28 3.29 -7.48
CA GLY A 251 13.76 4.20 -6.43
C GLY A 251 14.95 5.07 -6.84
N TRP A 252 15.76 4.61 -7.80
CA TRP A 252 16.95 5.31 -8.26
C TRP A 252 16.68 6.53 -9.16
N LEU A 253 15.45 6.70 -9.63
CA LEU A 253 15.10 7.70 -10.64
C LEU A 253 14.63 9.07 -10.11
N LEU A 254 14.52 9.29 -8.79
CA LEU A 254 13.73 10.44 -8.30
C LEU A 254 14.44 11.31 -7.25
N ARG A 255 14.67 12.58 -7.65
CA ARG A 255 15.28 13.66 -6.87
C ARG A 255 14.21 14.48 -6.13
N THR A 256 13.53 13.92 -5.11
CA THR A 256 12.54 14.69 -4.32
C THR A 256 12.41 14.21 -2.86
N ARG A 257 12.43 15.16 -1.91
CA ARG A 257 12.32 14.93 -0.44
C ARG A 257 11.00 14.28 0.01
N ALA A 258 9.95 14.28 -0.82
CA ALA A 258 8.70 13.58 -0.53
C ALA A 258 8.88 12.05 -0.62
N LEU A 259 9.82 11.58 -1.43
CA LEU A 259 10.07 10.17 -1.65
C LEU A 259 10.71 9.51 -0.41
N SER A 260 11.63 10.19 0.27
CA SER A 260 12.22 9.67 1.51
C SER A 260 11.18 9.49 2.62
N GLY A 261 10.21 10.39 2.73
CA GLY A 261 9.10 10.26 3.67
C GLY A 261 8.17 9.10 3.33
N VAL A 262 7.89 8.88 2.04
CA VAL A 262 7.07 7.74 1.60
C VAL A 262 7.80 6.42 1.81
N VAL A 263 9.09 6.32 1.46
CA VAL A 263 9.92 5.12 1.66
C VAL A 263 10.03 4.78 3.15
N ALA A 264 10.33 5.76 4.01
CA ALA A 264 10.34 5.56 5.46
C ALA A 264 8.97 5.10 5.98
N GLY A 265 7.88 5.64 5.42
CA GLY A 265 6.54 5.19 5.74
C GLY A 265 6.26 3.74 5.33
N VAL A 266 6.70 3.31 4.14
CA VAL A 266 6.58 1.90 3.70
C VAL A 266 7.33 0.98 4.64
N ILE A 267 8.57 1.33 5.02
CA ILE A 267 9.35 0.58 6.01
C ILE A 267 8.61 0.52 7.35
N GLY A 268 7.98 1.64 7.77
CA GLY A 268 7.17 1.68 8.99
C GLY A 268 5.95 0.75 8.95
N VAL A 269 5.20 0.73 7.84
CA VAL A 269 4.06 -0.18 7.64
C VAL A 269 4.54 -1.64 7.70
N VAL A 270 5.61 -1.97 6.96
CA VAL A 270 6.17 -3.33 6.94
C VAL A 270 6.68 -3.74 8.32
N GLY A 271 7.44 -2.87 9.00
CA GLY A 271 7.98 -3.14 10.33
C GLY A 271 6.88 -3.40 11.37
N ILE A 272 5.81 -2.60 11.38
CA ILE A 272 4.69 -2.81 12.29
C ILE A 272 3.95 -4.12 12.01
N ASN A 273 3.76 -4.47 10.73
CA ASN A 273 3.16 -5.76 10.36
C ASN A 273 4.05 -6.94 10.77
N ILE A 274 5.37 -6.85 10.63
CA ILE A 274 6.31 -7.88 11.10
C ILE A 274 6.21 -8.06 12.61
N VAL A 275 6.17 -6.97 13.39
CA VAL A 275 6.01 -7.06 14.85
C VAL A 275 4.69 -7.75 15.21
N LEU A 276 3.58 -7.38 14.57
CA LEU A 276 2.30 -8.04 14.80
C LEU A 276 2.32 -9.52 14.40
N LEU A 277 2.97 -9.87 13.28
CA LEU A 277 3.13 -11.26 12.86
C LEU A 277 3.93 -12.09 13.85
N VAL A 278 4.98 -11.50 14.45
CA VAL A 278 5.75 -12.15 15.52
C VAL A 278 4.87 -12.41 16.75
N LEU A 279 3.99 -11.48 17.12
CA LEU A 279 3.04 -11.70 18.22
C LEU A 279 2.03 -12.81 17.90
N VAL A 280 1.47 -12.84 16.68
CA VAL A 280 0.61 -13.94 16.22
C VAL A 280 1.34 -15.27 16.35
N PHE A 281 2.59 -15.33 15.87
CA PHE A 281 3.41 -16.54 15.95
C PHE A 281 3.65 -16.97 17.40
N GLN A 282 4.02 -16.04 18.28
CA GLN A 282 4.23 -16.34 19.70
C GLN A 282 2.96 -16.89 20.37
N GLN A 283 1.79 -16.35 20.02
CA GLN A 283 0.51 -16.79 20.58
C GLN A 283 0.15 -18.21 20.13
N VAL A 284 0.30 -18.52 18.84
CA VAL A 284 0.04 -19.86 18.28
C VAL A 284 1.00 -20.90 18.88
N PHE A 285 2.27 -20.56 19.05
CA PHE A 285 3.25 -21.47 19.65
C PHE A 285 3.03 -21.63 21.16
N ALA A 286 2.64 -20.57 21.87
CA ALA A 286 2.32 -20.65 23.29
C ALA A 286 1.12 -21.58 23.55
N SER A 287 0.06 -21.52 22.74
CA SER A 287 -1.08 -22.44 22.85
C SER A 287 -0.69 -23.88 22.55
N PHE A 288 0.12 -24.10 21.51
CA PHE A 288 0.58 -25.44 21.12
C PHE A 288 1.41 -26.13 22.21
N PHE A 289 2.36 -25.40 22.83
CA PHE A 289 3.18 -25.97 23.91
C PHE A 289 2.42 -26.10 25.22
N GLY A 290 1.48 -25.20 25.51
CA GLY A 290 0.57 -25.34 26.67
C GLY A 290 -0.26 -26.61 26.61
N ASP A 291 -0.80 -26.95 25.44
CA ASP A 291 -1.57 -28.19 25.23
C ASP A 291 -0.69 -29.45 25.32
N LEU A 292 0.56 -29.39 24.83
CA LEU A 292 1.52 -30.50 24.96
C LEU A 292 1.96 -30.75 26.41
N GLU A 293 2.11 -29.70 27.23
CA GLU A 293 2.43 -29.82 28.64
C GLU A 293 1.27 -30.46 29.42
N MET A 294 0.02 -30.10 29.08
CA MET A 294 -1.18 -30.71 29.65
C MET A 294 -1.29 -32.21 29.29
N LEU A 295 -1.04 -32.57 28.02
CA LEU A 295 -1.01 -33.97 27.55
C LEU A 295 0.14 -34.80 28.15
N GLY A 296 1.24 -34.17 28.56
CA GLY A 296 2.36 -34.82 29.23
C GLY A 296 2.18 -35.03 30.74
N SER A 297 1.23 -34.32 31.37
CA SER A 297 1.06 -34.33 32.84
C SER A 297 0.07 -35.37 33.38
N ASP A 298 -0.73 -36.02 32.52
CA ASP A 298 -1.72 -37.04 32.92
C ASP A 298 -1.09 -38.43 33.23
N GLY A 299 0.25 -38.53 33.23
CA GLY A 299 0.96 -39.81 33.18
C GLY A 299 1.52 -40.39 34.48
N SER A 300 1.64 -39.66 35.60
CA SER A 300 2.30 -40.25 36.78
C SER A 300 1.97 -39.59 38.13
N ASP A 301 1.42 -40.42 39.01
CA ASP A 301 1.37 -40.35 40.48
C ASP A 301 0.54 -39.19 41.08
N GLY A 302 -0.57 -39.42 41.79
CA GLY A 302 -0.75 -40.46 42.78
C GLY A 302 0.02 -40.14 44.05
N SER A 303 -0.45 -39.16 44.83
CA SER A 303 -0.31 -38.99 46.29
C SER A 303 0.04 -37.57 46.76
N ASP A 304 -0.84 -37.11 47.64
CA ASP A 304 -0.61 -36.29 48.83
C ASP A 304 -0.22 -34.82 48.69
N GLY A 305 -1.17 -33.99 49.14
CA GLY A 305 -1.16 -32.55 49.08
C GLY A 305 0.03 -31.87 49.73
N ASN A 306 0.38 -30.71 49.18
CA ASN A 306 0.77 -29.55 49.95
C ASN A 306 0.59 -28.30 49.10
N ASP A 307 0.04 -27.27 49.72
CA ASP A 307 -0.15 -25.93 49.18
C ASP A 307 1.13 -25.39 48.51
N GLY A 308 1.00 -25.02 47.25
CA GLY A 308 2.07 -24.37 46.50
C GLY A 308 1.52 -24.01 45.14
N GLY A 309 0.82 -22.86 45.10
CA GLY A 309 0.13 -22.33 43.93
C GLY A 309 0.90 -22.66 42.66
N THR A 310 0.33 -23.55 41.86
CA THR A 310 0.75 -23.77 40.49
C THR A 310 0.54 -22.43 39.81
N ASN A 311 1.60 -21.61 39.81
CA ASN A 311 1.83 -20.58 38.82
C ASN A 311 2.01 -21.31 37.48
N GLY A 312 0.96 -22.00 37.02
CA GLY A 312 0.78 -22.27 35.61
C GLY A 312 0.89 -20.90 34.99
N SER A 313 2.00 -20.69 34.29
CA SER A 313 2.36 -19.37 33.79
C SER A 313 1.16 -18.91 32.96
N ALA A 314 0.44 -17.91 33.47
CA ALA A 314 -0.73 -17.40 32.75
C ALA A 314 -0.25 -17.09 31.33
N PRO A 315 -0.99 -17.52 30.29
CA PRO A 315 -0.58 -17.29 28.92
C PRO A 315 -0.22 -15.81 28.77
N PRO A 316 0.90 -15.48 28.10
CA PRO A 316 1.38 -14.12 28.02
C PRO A 316 0.27 -13.19 27.50
N ASP A 317 -0.09 -12.20 28.32
CA ASP A 317 -1.09 -11.19 27.99
C ASP A 317 -0.46 -10.14 27.06
N PHE A 318 -0.81 -10.22 25.78
CA PHE A 318 -0.32 -9.29 24.75
C PHE A 318 -1.30 -8.15 24.47
N ASP A 319 -2.43 -8.06 25.18
CA ASP A 319 -3.48 -7.11 24.85
C ASP A 319 -2.97 -5.67 24.90
N THR A 320 -2.23 -5.34 25.98
CA THR A 320 -1.66 -4.01 26.18
C THR A 320 -0.71 -3.63 25.04
N ASP A 321 0.14 -4.56 24.60
CA ASP A 321 1.10 -4.32 23.53
C ASP A 321 0.40 -4.09 22.19
N VAL A 322 -0.62 -4.88 21.87
CA VAL A 322 -1.41 -4.71 20.65
C VAL A 322 -2.16 -3.39 20.64
N TYR A 323 -2.76 -2.98 21.75
CA TYR A 323 -3.44 -1.68 21.84
C TYR A 323 -2.46 -0.50 21.68
N VAL A 324 -1.24 -0.61 22.21
CA VAL A 324 -0.19 0.40 22.00
C VAL A 324 0.22 0.45 20.53
N ILE A 325 0.42 -0.70 19.87
CA ILE A 325 0.73 -0.77 18.44
C ILE A 325 -0.39 -0.16 17.60
N LEU A 326 -1.66 -0.46 17.90
CA LEU A 326 -2.82 0.12 17.24
C LEU A 326 -2.89 1.65 17.43
N ALA A 327 -2.58 2.15 18.63
CA ALA A 327 -2.54 3.59 18.88
C ALA A 327 -1.45 4.28 18.05
N ILE A 328 -0.25 3.70 17.98
CA ILE A 328 0.85 4.21 17.14
C ILE A 328 0.44 4.18 15.66
N ALA A 329 -0.14 3.07 15.20
CA ALA A 329 -0.64 2.92 13.84
C ALA A 329 -1.69 3.97 13.48
N ALA A 330 -2.63 4.25 14.38
CA ALA A 330 -3.64 5.28 14.21
C ALA A 330 -3.01 6.68 14.09
N VAL A 331 -2.05 7.01 14.96
CA VAL A 331 -1.33 8.29 14.90
C VAL A 331 -0.56 8.43 13.58
N LEU A 332 0.17 7.40 13.16
CA LEU A 332 0.90 7.41 11.88
C LEU A 332 -0.05 7.57 10.68
N THR A 333 -1.17 6.87 10.70
CA THR A 333 -2.21 6.97 9.67
C THR A 333 -2.74 8.40 9.55
N LEU A 334 -3.02 9.06 10.69
CA LEU A 334 -3.45 10.46 10.71
C LEU A 334 -2.36 11.41 10.21
N VAL A 335 -1.10 11.19 10.61
CA VAL A 335 0.05 11.98 10.15
C VAL A 335 0.22 11.84 8.64
N TRP A 336 0.13 10.65 8.08
CA TRP A 336 0.23 10.44 6.64
C TRP A 336 -0.97 10.98 5.89
N ALA A 337 -2.20 10.84 6.41
CA ALA A 337 -3.39 11.45 5.81
C ALA A 337 -3.29 12.98 5.79
N LEU A 338 -2.75 13.58 6.87
CA LEU A 338 -2.47 15.00 6.95
C LEU A 338 -1.36 15.40 5.97
N ALA A 339 -0.25 14.66 5.92
CA ALA A 339 0.84 14.89 4.98
C ALA A 339 0.37 14.81 3.53
N ALA A 340 -0.51 13.86 3.20
CA ALA A 340 -1.16 13.75 1.90
C ALA A 340 -1.99 15.00 1.57
N SER A 341 -2.74 15.53 2.54
CA SER A 341 -3.55 16.73 2.35
C SER A 341 -2.73 18.01 2.14
N LEU A 342 -1.57 18.10 2.80
CA LEU A 342 -0.68 19.27 2.74
C LEU A 342 0.22 19.23 1.51
N THR A 343 0.83 18.09 1.21
CA THR A 343 1.81 17.93 0.12
C THR A 343 1.18 17.56 -1.22
N ARG A 344 -0.07 17.06 -1.21
CA ARG A 344 -0.76 16.48 -2.37
C ARG A 344 0.00 15.32 -3.02
N HIS A 345 0.92 14.70 -2.29
CA HIS A 345 1.68 13.55 -2.78
C HIS A 345 0.90 12.25 -2.55
N SER A 346 0.64 11.51 -3.63
CA SER A 346 -0.15 10.28 -3.60
C SER A 346 0.45 9.19 -2.70
N GLY A 347 1.77 9.15 -2.56
CA GLY A 347 2.45 8.19 -1.70
C GLY A 347 1.99 8.21 -0.24
N PHE A 348 1.69 9.40 0.33
CA PHE A 348 1.17 9.48 1.70
C PHE A 348 -0.29 9.00 1.79
N THR A 349 -1.07 9.15 0.72
CA THR A 349 -2.43 8.57 0.64
C THR A 349 -2.37 7.05 0.65
N VAL A 350 -1.43 6.46 -0.10
CA VAL A 350 -1.22 5.00 -0.11
C VAL A 350 -0.88 4.52 1.30
N LEU A 351 0.04 5.18 2.00
CA LEU A 351 0.40 4.82 3.37
C LEU A 351 -0.78 4.92 4.34
N ALA A 352 -1.57 5.99 4.25
CA ALA A 352 -2.75 6.16 5.09
C ALA A 352 -3.86 5.13 4.82
N ILE A 353 -3.92 4.55 3.63
CA ILE A 353 -4.85 3.46 3.29
C ILE A 353 -4.26 2.10 3.70
N ALA A 354 -2.99 1.86 3.39
CA ALA A 354 -2.32 0.58 3.62
C ALA A 354 -2.18 0.25 5.11
N MET A 355 -1.95 1.26 5.96
CA MET A 355 -1.76 1.06 7.39
C MET A 355 -2.98 0.43 8.06
N PRO A 356 -4.20 1.03 8.03
CA PRO A 356 -5.37 0.38 8.60
C PRO A 356 -5.72 -0.92 7.86
N ALA A 357 -5.51 -1.00 6.55
CA ALA A 357 -5.84 -2.21 5.77
C ALA A 357 -5.03 -3.45 6.19
N THR A 358 -3.83 -3.27 6.75
CA THR A 358 -2.91 -4.38 7.10
C THR A 358 -2.80 -4.58 8.60
N VAL A 359 -2.68 -3.50 9.37
CA VAL A 359 -2.50 -3.56 10.82
C VAL A 359 -3.76 -4.01 11.52
N VAL A 360 -4.93 -3.50 11.13
CA VAL A 360 -6.19 -3.82 11.82
C VAL A 360 -6.50 -5.33 11.75
N PRO A 361 -6.52 -5.98 10.56
CA PRO A 361 -6.75 -7.43 10.51
C PRO A 361 -5.75 -8.21 11.36
N THR A 362 -4.46 -7.89 11.27
CA THR A 362 -3.41 -8.58 12.01
C THR A 362 -3.59 -8.41 13.52
N SER A 363 -3.93 -7.21 14.00
CA SER A 363 -4.23 -6.97 15.41
C SER A 363 -5.50 -7.71 15.88
N THR A 364 -6.52 -7.84 15.04
CA THR A 364 -7.72 -8.63 15.39
C THR A 364 -7.44 -10.13 15.51
N PHE A 365 -6.38 -10.64 14.88
CA PHE A 365 -5.90 -12.01 15.13
C PHE A 365 -5.23 -12.11 16.50
N VAL A 366 -4.29 -11.22 16.81
CA VAL A 366 -3.55 -11.27 18.08
C VAL A 366 -4.48 -11.12 19.29
N LEU A 367 -5.44 -10.21 19.23
CA LEU A 367 -6.38 -9.96 20.33
C LEU A 367 -7.39 -11.10 20.56
N MET A 368 -7.39 -12.16 19.75
CA MET A 368 -8.38 -13.25 19.80
C MET A 368 -9.82 -12.73 19.98
N VAL A 369 -10.14 -11.64 19.27
CA VAL A 369 -11.38 -10.89 19.54
C VAL A 369 -12.58 -11.82 19.44
N GLU A 370 -13.37 -11.89 20.51
CA GLU A 370 -14.57 -12.74 20.63
C GLU A 370 -15.60 -12.45 19.51
N HIS A 371 -15.61 -11.22 19.01
CA HIS A 371 -16.50 -10.79 17.94
C HIS A 371 -15.80 -9.95 16.86
N PRO A 372 -15.10 -10.59 15.90
CA PRO A 372 -14.37 -9.90 14.84
C PRO A 372 -15.29 -9.12 13.89
N THR A 373 -16.53 -9.56 13.74
CA THR A 373 -17.56 -8.94 12.89
C THR A 373 -17.83 -7.48 13.27
N TRP A 374 -17.88 -7.14 14.57
CA TRP A 374 -18.18 -5.77 15.02
C TRP A 374 -17.08 -4.78 14.65
N TRP A 375 -15.82 -5.22 14.60
CA TRP A 375 -14.73 -4.38 14.11
C TRP A 375 -14.90 -4.07 12.63
N GLY A 376 -15.16 -5.09 11.81
CA GLY A 376 -15.46 -4.93 10.39
C GLY A 376 -16.63 -3.96 10.16
N VAL A 377 -17.74 -4.13 10.89
CA VAL A 377 -18.90 -3.23 10.83
C VAL A 377 -18.54 -1.82 11.26
N GLY A 378 -17.80 -1.65 12.35
CA GLY A 378 -17.37 -0.35 12.86
C GLY A 378 -16.52 0.42 11.84
N PHE A 379 -15.55 -0.25 11.20
CA PHE A 379 -14.73 0.35 10.16
C PHE A 379 -15.53 0.63 8.88
N ALA A 380 -16.39 -0.29 8.45
CA ALA A 380 -17.24 -0.08 7.28
C ALA A 380 -18.17 1.13 7.49
N ALA A 381 -18.78 1.26 8.67
CA ALA A 381 -19.63 2.39 9.02
C ALA A 381 -18.84 3.71 9.06
N ALA A 382 -17.69 3.73 9.76
CA ALA A 382 -16.85 4.92 9.84
C ALA A 382 -16.35 5.37 8.47
N GLY A 383 -15.88 4.44 7.64
CA GLY A 383 -15.40 4.71 6.29
C GLY A 383 -16.51 5.23 5.37
N SER A 384 -17.69 4.59 5.41
CA SER A 384 -18.87 5.01 4.64
C SER A 384 -19.33 6.41 5.02
N LEU A 385 -19.38 6.73 6.32
CA LEU A 385 -19.77 8.06 6.81
C LEU A 385 -18.78 9.15 6.36
N LEU A 386 -17.48 8.87 6.40
CA LEU A 386 -16.46 9.81 5.91
C LEU A 386 -16.63 10.08 4.41
N LEU A 387 -16.80 9.04 3.59
CA LEU A 387 -17.00 9.21 2.15
C LEU A 387 -18.33 9.92 1.83
N ALA A 388 -19.41 9.60 2.55
CA ALA A 388 -20.70 10.27 2.40
C ALA A 388 -20.60 11.76 2.75
N ALA A 389 -19.88 12.13 3.81
CA ALA A 389 -19.65 13.52 4.19
C ALA A 389 -18.86 14.29 3.11
N VAL A 390 -17.87 13.66 2.48
CA VAL A 390 -17.12 14.26 1.36
C VAL A 390 -18.02 14.44 0.14
N GLY A 391 -18.78 13.41 -0.23
CA GLY A 391 -19.73 13.46 -1.35
C GLY A 391 -20.80 14.54 -1.15
N LEU A 392 -21.37 14.64 0.04
CA LEU A 392 -22.35 15.67 0.38
C LEU A 392 -21.77 17.09 0.27
N LYS A 393 -20.54 17.30 0.75
CA LYS A 393 -19.84 18.60 0.59
C LYS A 393 -19.66 18.98 -0.88
N GLN A 394 -19.36 18.01 -1.76
CA GLN A 394 -19.25 18.30 -3.20
C GLN A 394 -20.58 18.72 -3.82
N VAL A 395 -21.66 18.00 -3.50
CA VAL A 395 -23.01 18.32 -3.99
C VAL A 395 -23.50 19.69 -3.48
N LEU A 396 -23.16 20.06 -2.24
CA LEU A 396 -23.49 21.38 -1.70
C LEU A 396 -22.66 22.49 -2.34
N ALA A 397 -21.40 22.23 -2.68
CA ALA A 397 -20.53 23.19 -3.35
C ALA A 397 -20.98 23.49 -4.78
N SER A 398 -21.46 22.47 -5.52
CA SER A 398 -21.94 22.64 -6.90
C SER A 398 -23.24 23.44 -7.01
N LYS A 399 -24.01 23.56 -5.93
CA LYS A 399 -25.28 24.30 -5.90
C LYS A 399 -25.13 25.80 -5.62
N ARG A 400 -23.95 26.31 -5.27
CA ARG A 400 -23.76 27.75 -5.05
C ARG A 400 -23.86 28.47 -6.40
N PRO A 401 -24.91 29.29 -6.63
CA PRO A 401 -25.01 30.07 -7.86
C PRO A 401 -23.80 31.00 -7.91
N SER A 402 -23.07 30.97 -9.01
CA SER A 402 -22.09 32.00 -9.31
C SER A 402 -22.84 33.33 -9.35
N SER A 403 -22.74 34.13 -8.28
CA SER A 403 -23.21 35.50 -8.28
C SER A 403 -22.41 36.23 -9.36
N SER A 404 -22.99 36.34 -10.55
CA SER A 404 -22.43 37.15 -11.62
C SER A 404 -22.12 38.52 -11.05
N PRO A 405 -20.88 39.03 -11.17
CA PRO A 405 -20.62 40.41 -10.81
C PRO A 405 -21.49 41.26 -11.74
N VAL A 406 -22.54 41.85 -11.19
CA VAL A 406 -23.28 42.92 -11.85
C VAL A 406 -22.26 44.04 -12.02
N GLY A 407 -21.66 44.09 -13.21
CA GLY A 407 -20.78 45.18 -13.59
C GLY A 407 -21.60 46.48 -13.59
N PRO A 408 -21.05 47.59 -13.09
CA PRO A 408 -21.73 48.87 -13.16
C PRO A 408 -21.89 49.25 -14.64
N THR A 409 -23.14 49.29 -15.11
CA THR A 409 -23.51 49.96 -16.36
C THR A 409 -23.09 51.42 -16.24
N ARG A 410 -22.20 51.85 -17.14
CA ARG A 410 -21.87 53.26 -17.35
C ARG A 410 -22.91 53.92 -18.24
#